data_AF-A0A818UDC4-F1
#
_entry.id   AF-A0A818UDC4-F1
#
_cell.length_a   1.000
_cell.length_b   1.000
_cell.length_c   1.000
_cell.angle_alpha   90.00
_cell.angle_beta   90.00
_cell.angle_gamma   90.00
#
_symmetry.space_group_name_H-M   'P 1'
#
loop_
_entity.id
_entity.type
_entity.pdbx_description
1 polymer ?
#
loop_
_entity_poly.entity_id
_entity_poly.type
_entity_poly.pdbx_seq_one_letter_code
_entity_poly.pdbx_strand_id
1 'polypeptide(L)'
;MLFLRTLQHAGKDLLLFTCMFSIVFMAFLTLFYLLFFSKLSNCSSLLQTAEMLFEMTLMKFDAHELHEAAAFLGPFCFSLFIFIVVFVCMSMLLTIINDSFRFVRENAKVKSNEDQHILSFMFSKFQQWIDIENFILIYDEKERYCFYFMSIDRF
;
A
#
# COMPACT_ATOMS: atom_id res chain seq x y z
N MET A 1 5.23 -15.39 8.60
CA MET A 1 3.81 -15.26 9.03
C MET A 1 3.22 -13.87 8.76
N LEU A 2 3.99 -12.78 8.89
CA LEU A 2 3.50 -11.40 8.71
C LEU A 2 3.05 -11.07 7.27
N PHE A 3 3.77 -11.57 6.25
CA PHE A 3 3.42 -11.42 4.83
C PHE A 3 2.09 -12.09 4.43
N LEU A 4 1.73 -13.23 5.02
CA LEU A 4 0.44 -13.87 4.74
C LEU A 4 -0.72 -13.06 5.31
N ARG A 5 -0.52 -12.40 6.46
CA ARG A 5 -1.56 -11.55 7.09
C ARG A 5 -1.80 -10.26 6.30
N THR A 6 -0.74 -9.63 5.79
CA THR A 6 -0.88 -8.48 4.89
C THR A 6 -1.49 -8.90 3.55
N LEU A 7 -1.09 -10.04 2.98
CA LEU A 7 -1.67 -10.56 1.74
C LEU A 7 -3.15 -10.96 1.90
N GLN A 8 -3.54 -11.55 3.03
CA GLN A 8 -4.95 -11.88 3.30
C GLN A 8 -5.82 -10.64 3.53
N HIS A 9 -5.26 -9.59 4.15
CA HIS A 9 -5.98 -8.34 4.34
C HIS A 9 -6.18 -7.61 3.01
N ALA A 10 -5.09 -7.40 2.26
CA ALA A 10 -5.14 -6.81 0.91
C ALA A 10 -5.92 -7.69 -0.09
N GLY A 11 -5.90 -9.01 0.11
CA GLY A 11 -6.57 -9.98 -0.75
C GLY A 11 -8.10 -9.84 -0.75
N LYS A 12 -8.72 -9.34 0.34
CA LYS A 12 -10.16 -9.09 0.37
C LYS A 12 -10.55 -7.95 -0.59
N ASP A 13 -9.78 -6.87 -0.60
CA ASP A 13 -10.02 -5.73 -1.50
C ASP A 13 -9.66 -6.08 -2.95
N LEU A 14 -8.62 -6.91 -3.13
CA LEU A 14 -8.22 -7.42 -4.44
C LEU A 14 -9.27 -8.35 -5.07
N LEU A 15 -10.03 -9.07 -4.25
CA LEU A 15 -11.11 -9.94 -4.71
C LEU A 15 -12.33 -9.11 -5.17
N LEU A 16 -12.69 -8.05 -4.44
CA LEU A 16 -13.71 -7.09 -4.91
C LEU A 16 -13.29 -6.42 -6.22
N PHE A 17 -12.01 -6.05 -6.36
CA PHE A 17 -11.49 -5.52 -7.61
C PHE A 17 -11.61 -6.52 -8.76
N THR A 18 -11.20 -7.77 -8.52
CA THR A 18 -11.27 -8.83 -9.52
C THR A 18 -12.69 -9.01 -10.03
N CYS A 19 -13.70 -8.94 -9.16
CA CYS A 19 -15.10 -9.03 -9.55
C CYS A 19 -15.52 -7.89 -10.51
N MET A 20 -15.17 -6.64 -10.20
CA MET A 20 -15.45 -5.50 -11.08
C MET A 20 -14.71 -5.59 -12.41
N PHE A 21 -13.44 -6.03 -12.37
CA PHE A 21 -12.63 -6.27 -13.56
C PHE A 21 -13.23 -7.36 -14.44
N SER A 22 -13.71 -8.47 -13.87
CA SER A 22 -14.31 -9.57 -14.62
C SER A 22 -15.54 -9.17 -15.43
N ILE A 23 -16.36 -8.23 -14.93
CA ILE A 23 -17.54 -7.72 -15.66
C ILE A 23 -17.09 -6.95 -16.91
N VAL A 24 -16.13 -6.03 -16.75
CA VAL A 24 -15.58 -5.25 -17.88
C VAL A 24 -14.88 -6.17 -18.87
N PHE A 25 -14.08 -7.11 -18.36
CA PHE A 25 -13.39 -8.11 -19.17
C PHE A 25 -14.38 -8.96 -19.98
N MET A 26 -15.48 -9.43 -19.37
CA MET A 26 -16.50 -10.20 -20.08
C MET A 26 -17.25 -9.39 -21.15
N ALA A 27 -17.45 -8.09 -20.93
CA ALA A 27 -18.04 -7.21 -21.94
C ALA A 27 -17.14 -7.11 -23.19
N PHE A 28 -15.83 -6.89 -22.98
CA PHE A 28 -14.86 -6.88 -24.08
C PHE A 28 -14.69 -8.26 -24.72
N LEU A 29 -14.71 -9.32 -23.94
CA LEU A 29 -14.61 -10.70 -24.41
C LEU A 29 -15.77 -11.05 -25.34
N THR A 30 -16.99 -10.64 -24.99
CA THR A 30 -18.17 -10.83 -25.84
C THR A 30 -18.13 -9.95 -27.10
N LEU A 31 -17.63 -8.72 -26.97
CA LEU A 31 -17.45 -7.80 -28.10
C LEU A 31 -16.42 -8.33 -29.11
N PHE A 32 -15.27 -8.81 -28.64
CA PHE A 32 -14.25 -9.44 -29.47
C PHE A 32 -14.73 -10.75 -30.07
N TYR A 33 -15.46 -11.56 -29.29
CA TYR A 33 -16.12 -12.76 -29.80
C TYR A 33 -16.97 -12.40 -31.01
N LEU A 34 -17.85 -11.38 -30.90
CA LEU A 34 -18.72 -10.97 -32.00
C LEU A 34 -17.96 -10.35 -33.18
N LEU A 35 -16.91 -9.58 -32.92
CA LEU A 35 -16.13 -8.90 -33.96
C LEU A 35 -15.29 -9.88 -34.80
N PHE A 36 -14.77 -10.94 -34.17
CA PHE A 36 -13.89 -11.93 -34.81
C PHE A 36 -14.57 -13.28 -35.07
N PHE A 37 -15.83 -13.45 -34.66
CA PHE A 37 -16.63 -14.68 -34.78
C PHE A 37 -16.59 -15.28 -36.20
N SER A 38 -16.67 -14.41 -37.22
CA SER A 38 -16.77 -14.84 -38.62
C SER A 38 -15.40 -15.03 -39.31
N LYS A 39 -14.29 -14.66 -38.67
CA LYS A 39 -12.99 -14.52 -39.35
C LYS A 39 -11.87 -15.36 -38.75
N LEU A 40 -11.88 -15.63 -37.44
CA LEU A 40 -10.85 -16.43 -36.79
C LEU A 40 -11.42 -17.78 -36.35
N SER A 41 -10.81 -18.87 -36.83
CA SER A 41 -11.05 -20.25 -36.36
C SER A 41 -10.89 -20.38 -34.84
N ASN A 42 -9.97 -19.60 -34.26
CA ASN A 42 -9.66 -19.58 -32.83
C ASN A 42 -10.73 -18.87 -31.97
N CYS A 43 -11.77 -18.28 -32.58
CA CYS A 43 -12.91 -17.67 -31.89
C CYS A 43 -14.15 -18.58 -31.91
N SER A 44 -14.00 -19.89 -32.10
CA SER A 44 -15.15 -20.81 -32.16
C SER A 44 -15.87 -20.97 -30.82
N SER A 45 -15.16 -20.76 -29.71
CA SER A 45 -15.72 -20.81 -28.36
C SER A 45 -15.38 -19.57 -27.54
N LEU A 46 -16.24 -19.27 -26.57
CA LEU A 46 -16.00 -18.22 -25.57
C LEU A 46 -14.68 -18.42 -24.82
N LEU A 47 -14.30 -19.68 -24.53
CA LEU A 47 -13.07 -20.01 -23.82
C LEU A 47 -11.82 -19.73 -24.66
N GLN A 48 -11.80 -20.13 -25.94
CA GLN A 48 -10.66 -19.84 -26.83
C GLN A 48 -10.54 -18.32 -27.09
N THR A 49 -11.68 -17.62 -27.13
CA THR A 49 -11.67 -16.15 -27.21
C THR A 49 -11.12 -15.52 -25.93
N ALA A 50 -11.41 -16.09 -24.76
CA ALA A 50 -10.80 -15.66 -23.50
C ALA A 50 -9.28 -15.85 -23.51
N GLU A 51 -8.79 -17.00 -23.98
CA GLU A 51 -7.36 -17.28 -24.14
C GLU A 51 -6.70 -16.27 -25.07
N MET A 52 -7.32 -15.99 -26.22
CA MET A 52 -6.86 -14.96 -27.15
C MET A 52 -6.79 -13.58 -26.47
N LEU A 53 -7.81 -13.17 -25.71
CA LEU A 53 -7.78 -11.89 -24.98
C LEU A 53 -6.66 -11.83 -23.94
N PHE A 54 -6.35 -12.95 -23.27
CA PHE A 54 -5.21 -13.02 -22.36
C PHE A 54 -3.88 -12.91 -23.10
N GLU A 55 -3.73 -13.55 -24.26
CA GLU A 55 -2.53 -13.42 -25.09
C GLU A 55 -2.38 -11.99 -25.63
N MET A 56 -3.47 -11.32 -25.98
CA MET A 56 -3.47 -9.90 -26.35
C MET A 56 -3.03 -9.02 -25.17
N THR A 57 -3.50 -9.30 -23.96
CA THR A 57 -3.14 -8.57 -22.74
C THR A 57 -1.67 -8.78 -22.36
N LEU A 58 -1.16 -10.00 -22.51
CA LEU A 58 0.24 -10.35 -22.33
C LEU A 58 1.13 -9.88 -23.50
N MET A 59 0.53 -9.26 -24.52
CA MET A 59 1.19 -8.79 -25.74
C MET A 59 1.91 -9.91 -26.52
N LYS A 60 1.46 -11.16 -26.34
CA LYS A 60 1.98 -12.36 -26.99
C LYS A 60 1.23 -12.69 -28.29
N PHE A 61 0.05 -12.10 -28.48
CA PHE A 61 -0.78 -12.33 -29.67
C PHE A 61 -0.25 -11.59 -30.91
N ASP A 62 -0.27 -12.26 -32.07
CA ASP A 62 0.13 -11.70 -33.35
C ASP A 62 -0.93 -10.71 -33.88
N ALA A 63 -0.64 -9.41 -33.78
CA ALA A 63 -1.51 -8.34 -34.29
C ALA A 63 -1.78 -8.43 -35.81
N HIS A 64 -1.00 -9.23 -36.55
CA HIS A 64 -1.18 -9.45 -37.98
C HIS A 64 -2.49 -10.19 -38.29
N GLU A 65 -2.83 -11.22 -37.50
CA GLU A 65 -4.08 -11.99 -37.66
C GLU A 65 -5.31 -11.10 -37.45
N LEU A 66 -5.18 -10.11 -36.58
CA LEU A 66 -6.23 -9.13 -36.29
C LEU A 66 -6.45 -8.15 -37.45
N HIS A 67 -5.35 -7.74 -38.08
CA HIS A 67 -5.38 -6.81 -39.21
C HIS A 67 -5.98 -7.46 -40.46
N GLU A 68 -5.66 -8.73 -40.72
CA GLU A 68 -6.24 -9.49 -41.84
C GLU A 68 -7.75 -9.72 -41.67
N ALA A 69 -8.23 -9.88 -40.43
CA ALA A 69 -9.65 -10.04 -40.15
C ALA A 69 -10.45 -8.74 -40.32
N ALA A 70 -9.91 -7.60 -39.87
CA ALA A 70 -10.55 -6.29 -39.99
C ALA A 70 -9.50 -5.17 -40.05
N ALA A 71 -9.24 -4.66 -41.26
CA ALA A 71 -8.15 -3.72 -41.54
C ALA A 71 -8.16 -2.42 -40.72
N PHE A 72 -9.34 -1.92 -40.32
CA PHE A 72 -9.47 -0.66 -39.57
C PHE A 72 -9.98 -0.86 -38.14
N LEU A 73 -11.08 -1.60 -37.97
CA LEU A 73 -11.75 -1.73 -36.67
C LEU A 73 -10.98 -2.65 -35.72
N GLY A 74 -10.26 -3.66 -36.23
CA GLY A 74 -9.48 -4.60 -35.42
C GLY A 74 -8.36 -3.92 -34.62
N PRO A 75 -7.42 -3.21 -35.28
CA PRO A 75 -6.33 -2.50 -34.61
C PRO A 75 -6.81 -1.43 -33.63
N PHE A 76 -7.89 -0.73 -33.98
CA PHE A 76 -8.47 0.30 -33.12
C PHE A 76 -9.06 -0.30 -31.83
N CYS A 77 -9.90 -1.33 -31.95
CA CYS A 77 -10.47 -2.03 -30.79
C CYS A 77 -9.38 -2.70 -29.92
N PHE A 78 -8.35 -3.28 -30.54
CA PHE A 78 -7.20 -3.85 -29.83
C PHE A 78 -6.40 -2.82 -29.04
N SER A 79 -6.03 -1.72 -29.67
CA SER A 79 -5.28 -0.66 -29.01
C SER A 79 -6.07 -0.07 -27.84
N LEU A 80 -7.37 0.18 -28.03
CA LEU A 80 -8.26 0.69 -26.99
C LEU A 80 -8.45 -0.32 -25.85
N PHE A 81 -8.58 -1.61 -26.16
CA PHE A 81 -8.67 -2.67 -25.15
C PHE A 81 -7.41 -2.74 -24.30
N ILE A 82 -6.21 -2.78 -24.91
CA ILE A 82 -4.94 -2.82 -24.18
C ILE A 82 -4.79 -1.56 -23.32
N PHE A 83 -5.07 -0.39 -23.88
CA PHE A 83 -4.96 0.86 -23.15
C PHE A 83 -5.89 0.88 -21.93
N ILE A 84 -7.16 0.51 -22.09
CA ILE A 84 -8.13 0.47 -21.00
C ILE A 84 -7.73 -0.56 -19.95
N VAL A 85 -7.41 -1.79 -20.34
CA VAL A 85 -7.08 -2.87 -19.39
C VAL A 85 -5.82 -2.54 -18.60
N VAL A 86 -4.75 -2.08 -19.26
CA VAL A 86 -3.50 -1.70 -18.57
C VAL A 86 -3.74 -0.51 -17.66
N PHE A 87 -4.48 0.51 -18.11
CA PHE A 87 -4.77 1.69 -17.29
C PHE A 87 -5.64 1.37 -16.08
N VAL A 88 -6.70 0.57 -16.25
CA VAL A 88 -7.59 0.14 -15.15
C VAL A 88 -6.84 -0.76 -14.16
N CYS A 89 -6.06 -1.73 -14.65
CA CYS A 89 -5.25 -2.59 -13.79
C CYS A 89 -4.23 -1.77 -13.00
N MET A 90 -3.45 -0.90 -13.66
CA MET A 90 -2.44 -0.09 -12.99
C MET A 90 -3.05 0.90 -12.00
N SER A 91 -4.10 1.62 -12.39
CA SER A 91 -4.75 2.61 -11.51
C SER A 91 -5.34 1.96 -10.26
N MET A 92 -5.91 0.76 -10.37
CA MET A 92 -6.38 0.04 -9.19
C MET A 92 -5.23 -0.53 -8.35
N LEU A 93 -4.22 -1.16 -8.96
CA LEU A 93 -3.08 -1.70 -8.22
C LEU A 93 -2.37 -0.60 -7.42
N LEU A 94 -2.18 0.57 -8.03
CA LEU A 94 -1.64 1.75 -7.34
C LEU A 94 -2.53 2.19 -6.18
N THR A 95 -3.85 2.14 -6.35
CA THR A 95 -4.81 2.48 -5.28
C THR A 95 -4.70 1.52 -4.10
N ILE A 96 -4.70 0.20 -4.35
CA ILE A 96 -4.58 -0.83 -3.31
C ILE A 96 -3.23 -0.75 -2.59
N ILE A 97 -2.14 -0.56 -3.34
CA ILE A 97 -0.79 -0.40 -2.80
C ILE A 97 -0.73 0.85 -1.93
N ASN A 98 -1.21 1.99 -2.44
CA ASN A 98 -1.23 3.25 -1.70
C ASN A 98 -2.06 3.13 -0.42
N ASP A 99 -3.22 2.46 -0.47
CA ASP A 99 -4.04 2.24 0.72
C ASP A 99 -3.38 1.32 1.74
N SER A 100 -2.73 0.25 1.28
CA SER A 100 -1.93 -0.65 2.13
C SER A 100 -0.77 0.09 2.81
N PHE A 101 -0.08 0.97 2.09
CA PHE A 101 0.98 1.81 2.66
C PHE A 101 0.44 2.80 3.69
N ARG A 102 -0.73 3.40 3.43
CA ARG A 102 -1.39 4.29 4.38
C ARG A 102 -1.80 3.55 5.65
N PHE A 103 -2.38 2.36 5.52
CA PHE A 103 -2.74 1.50 6.66
C PHE A 103 -1.52 1.16 7.52
N VAL A 104 -0.40 0.73 6.94
CA VAL A 104 0.82 0.43 7.70
C VAL A 104 1.37 1.69 8.40
N ARG A 105 1.34 2.84 7.72
CA ARG A 105 1.81 4.11 8.28
C ARG A 105 0.92 4.60 9.43
N GLU A 106 -0.39 4.44 9.31
CA GLU A 106 -1.33 4.77 10.39
C GLU A 106 -1.15 3.83 11.59
N ASN A 107 -1.02 2.52 11.37
CA ASN A 107 -0.74 1.58 12.46
C ASN A 107 0.62 1.87 13.14
N ALA A 108 1.64 2.25 12.37
CA ALA A 108 2.93 2.67 12.92
C ALA A 108 2.84 3.98 13.71
N LYS A 109 2.00 4.94 13.29
CA LYS A 109 1.74 6.19 14.02
C LYS A 109 0.89 5.99 15.28
N VAL A 110 -0.08 5.05 15.24
CA VAL A 110 -0.86 4.68 16.42
C VAL A 110 0.05 4.05 17.47
N LYS A 111 0.93 3.11 17.04
CA LYS A 111 1.99 2.58 17.91
C LYS A 111 2.92 3.67 18.41
N SER A 112 3.36 4.59 17.55
CA SER A 112 4.22 5.69 17.98
C SER A 112 3.52 6.69 18.89
N ASN A 113 2.19 6.81 18.87
CA ASN A 113 1.44 7.67 19.81
C ASN A 113 1.29 6.99 21.18
N GLU A 114 1.06 5.67 21.23
CA GLU A 114 1.17 4.90 22.48
C GLU A 114 2.59 4.94 23.03
N ASP A 115 3.59 4.73 22.17
CA ASP A 115 5.00 4.82 22.54
C ASP A 115 5.38 6.26 22.93
N GLN A 116 4.87 7.31 22.26
CA GLN A 116 5.11 8.70 22.67
C GLN A 116 4.43 9.06 23.99
N HIS A 117 3.25 8.51 24.26
CA HIS A 117 2.59 8.64 25.56
C HIS A 117 3.47 7.95 26.62
N ILE A 118 3.81 6.67 26.44
CA ILE A 118 4.63 5.91 27.39
C ILE A 118 6.04 6.50 27.56
N LEU A 119 6.68 6.99 26.49
CA LEU A 119 7.99 7.65 26.52
C LEU A 119 7.92 9.01 27.23
N SER A 120 6.86 9.80 27.00
CA SER A 120 6.67 11.06 27.74
C SER A 120 6.33 10.81 29.22
N PHE A 121 5.62 9.72 29.55
CA PHE A 121 5.45 9.26 30.93
C PHE A 121 6.77 8.81 31.56
N MET A 122 7.60 8.03 30.86
CA MET A 122 8.93 7.62 31.34
C MET A 122 9.88 8.80 31.53
N PHE A 123 9.93 9.74 30.58
CA PHE A 123 10.76 10.95 30.69
C PHE A 123 10.31 11.84 31.85
N SER A 124 9.00 11.97 32.10
CA SER A 124 8.49 12.77 33.21
C SER A 124 8.95 12.25 34.59
N LYS A 125 9.03 10.94 34.76
CA LYS A 125 9.51 10.31 36.01
C LYS A 125 11.03 10.42 36.17
N PHE A 126 11.76 10.30 35.07
CA PHE A 126 13.22 10.39 35.07
C PHE A 126 13.70 11.81 35.40
N GLN A 127 13.05 12.82 34.82
CA GLN A 127 13.41 14.22 35.05
C GLN A 127 13.15 14.65 36.51
N GLN A 128 12.09 14.13 37.13
CA GLN A 128 11.77 14.41 38.53
C GLN A 128 12.79 13.82 39.51
N TRP A 129 13.37 12.65 39.20
CA TRP A 129 14.42 12.03 40.02
C TRP A 129 15.74 12.79 39.92
N ILE A 130 16.13 13.20 38.72
CA ILE A 130 17.38 13.95 38.49
C ILE A 130 17.33 15.32 39.18
N ASP A 131 16.17 15.96 39.24
CA ASP A 131 16.01 17.27 39.89
C ASP A 131 16.10 17.18 41.42
N ILE A 132 15.61 16.07 42.01
CA ILE A 132 15.72 15.82 43.45
C ILE A 132 17.17 15.53 43.87
N GLU A 133 17.92 14.78 43.06
CA GLU A 133 19.32 14.46 43.35
C GLU A 133 20.22 15.71 43.29
N ASN A 134 19.98 16.60 42.31
CA ASN A 134 20.66 17.90 42.23
C ASN A 134 20.25 18.83 43.39
N PHE A 135 19.00 18.79 43.86
CA PHE A 135 18.54 19.59 44.99
C PHE A 135 19.14 19.13 46.34
N ILE A 136 19.28 17.82 46.56
CA ILE A 136 19.90 17.26 47.79
C ILE A 136 21.40 17.62 47.86
N LEU A 137 22.13 17.58 46.75
CA LEU A 137 23.54 17.98 46.73
C LEU A 137 23.75 19.47 47.01
N ILE A 138 22.87 20.34 46.51
CA ILE A 138 22.92 21.79 46.81
C ILE A 138 22.56 22.07 48.28
N TYR A 139 21.69 21.26 48.88
CA TYR A 139 21.32 21.42 50.30
C TYR A 139 22.44 20.94 51.26
N ASP A 140 23.11 19.81 50.98
CA ASP A 140 24.26 19.33 51.77
C ASP A 140 25.46 20.29 51.68
N GLU A 141 25.71 20.86 50.51
CA GLU A 141 26.79 21.84 50.31
C GLU A 141 26.53 23.12 51.12
N LYS A 142 25.28 23.63 51.12
CA LYS A 142 24.92 24.85 51.84
C LYS A 142 24.95 24.68 53.37
N GLU A 143 24.63 23.51 53.90
CA GLU A 143 24.75 23.22 55.34
C GLU A 143 26.22 23.21 55.80
N ARG A 144 27.16 22.70 55.00
CA ARG A 144 28.58 22.75 55.35
C ARG A 144 29.16 24.16 55.35
N TYR A 145 28.75 25.02 54.44
CA TYR A 145 29.20 26.43 54.42
C TYR A 145 28.63 27.25 55.59
N CYS A 146 27.36 27.03 55.98
CA CYS A 146 26.81 27.65 57.18
C CYS A 146 27.53 27.19 58.47
N PHE A 147 27.94 25.91 58.53
CA PHE A 147 28.69 25.38 59.68
C PHE A 147 30.12 25.95 59.74
N TYR A 148 30.78 26.15 58.59
CA TYR A 148 32.11 26.76 58.52
C TYR A 148 32.09 28.25 58.89
N PHE A 149 31.09 29.00 58.44
CA PHE A 149 30.95 30.43 58.77
C PHE A 149 30.68 30.65 60.27
N MET A 150 29.83 29.81 60.87
CA MET A 150 29.50 29.86 62.30
C MET A 150 30.64 29.38 63.23
N SER A 151 31.67 28.75 62.67
CA SER A 151 32.90 28.38 63.37
C SER A 151 34.02 29.42 63.22
N ILE A 152 33.94 30.32 62.23
CA ILE A 152 34.90 31.42 62.01
C ILE A 152 34.55 32.66 62.84
N ASP A 153 33.26 32.95 63.07
CA ASP A 153 32.82 34.07 63.94
C ASP A 153 33.00 33.80 65.45
N ARG A 154 33.68 32.70 65.82
CA ARG A 154 33.97 32.32 67.21
C ARG A 154 35.45 32.43 67.59
N PHE A 155 36.23 33.20 66.83
CA PHE A 155 37.59 33.62 67.17
C PHE A 155 37.78 35.12 66.95
#